data_AF-A0A4Q6FQH1-F1
#
_entry.id   AF-A0A4Q6FQH1-F1
#
_cell.length_a   1.000
_cell.length_b   1.000
_cell.length_c   1.000
_cell.angle_alpha   90.00
_cell.angle_beta   90.00
_cell.angle_gamma   90.00
#
_symmetry.space_group_name_H-M   'P 1'
#
loop_
_entity.id
_entity.type
_entity.pdbx_description
1 polymer ?
#
loop_
_entity_poly.entity_id
_entity_poly.type
_entity_poly.pdbx_seq_one_letter_code
_entity_poly.pdbx_strand_id
1 'polypeptide(L)'
;MDVHIDQLSAPQNSDLQLDNGLRIILSRASDPEVCSFWIGLYKSRGQGTSKEFLKIERLDEAFKYLSEVGLADDQPLMHSDNTGDFHRQFFLLPQSRFAGDGSAAKSLILKTLESLGQKKTGLYLAPNLLNRPDSHEILGELVEGLAKLKTDEVYLLTSDIGVNQLLNISLKVKELLRNRRDVWIFH
;
A
#
# COMPACT_ATOMS: atom_id res chain seq x y z
N MET A 1 10.59 65.35 -6.74
CA MET A 1 11.31 64.08 -6.97
C MET A 1 11.14 63.25 -5.71
N ASP A 2 10.02 62.55 -5.56
CA ASP A 2 9.71 61.26 -6.22
C ASP A 2 10.36 60.12 -5.40
N VAL A 3 9.70 59.08 -4.89
CA VAL A 3 8.36 58.51 -5.09
C VAL A 3 7.99 57.74 -3.81
N HIS A 4 6.72 57.82 -3.39
CA HIS A 4 6.08 56.86 -2.49
C HIS A 4 6.01 55.49 -3.16
N ILE A 5 6.58 54.45 -2.55
CA ILE A 5 6.29 53.07 -2.95
C ILE A 5 5.36 52.47 -1.90
N ASP A 6 4.10 52.41 -2.30
CA ASP A 6 3.05 51.60 -1.71
C ASP A 6 3.40 50.11 -1.72
N GLN A 7 2.94 49.43 -0.66
CA GLN A 7 2.38 48.09 -0.65
C GLN A 7 2.87 47.11 -1.73
N LEU A 8 3.71 46.16 -1.31
CA LEU A 8 3.50 44.77 -1.70
C LEU A 8 3.52 43.94 -0.42
N SER A 9 2.33 43.81 0.16
CA SER A 9 1.96 42.72 1.05
C SER A 9 2.56 41.44 0.49
N ALA A 10 3.48 40.82 1.23
CA ALA A 10 3.85 39.44 0.95
C ALA A 10 2.53 38.66 0.86
N PRO A 11 2.27 37.88 -0.21
CA PRO A 11 1.12 37.00 -0.22
C PRO A 11 1.28 36.14 1.03
N GLN A 12 0.35 36.36 1.95
CA GLN A 12 0.07 35.46 3.06
C GLN A 12 0.08 34.09 2.41
N ASN A 13 1.01 33.23 2.81
CA ASN A 13 1.01 31.83 2.43
C ASN A 13 -0.40 31.36 2.74
N SER A 14 -1.17 31.23 1.66
CA SER A 14 -2.53 30.76 1.65
C SER A 14 -2.55 29.51 2.49
N ASP A 15 -3.45 29.51 3.46
CA ASP A 15 -3.90 28.39 4.26
C ASP A 15 -3.31 27.07 3.77
N LEU A 16 -2.58 26.40 4.67
CA LEU A 16 -2.43 24.96 4.68
C LEU A 16 -3.84 24.35 4.54
N GLN A 17 -4.32 24.22 3.31
CA GLN A 17 -5.32 23.26 2.96
C GLN A 17 -4.66 21.95 3.32
N LEU A 18 -5.07 21.39 4.46
CA LEU A 18 -4.83 19.99 4.78
C LEU A 18 -5.25 19.23 3.54
N ASP A 19 -4.25 18.80 2.78
CA ASP A 19 -4.43 18.14 1.50
C ASP A 19 -5.20 16.86 1.80
N ASN A 20 -6.52 16.95 1.68
CA ASN A 20 -7.40 15.84 1.93
C ASN A 20 -7.35 14.90 0.72
N GLY A 21 -6.34 14.96 -0.15
CA GLY A 21 -6.26 14.08 -1.29
C GLY A 21 -5.53 12.77 -1.00
N LEU A 22 -5.91 11.71 -1.73
CA LEU A 22 -5.26 10.40 -1.73
C LEU A 22 -4.49 10.24 -3.04
N ARG A 23 -3.22 9.86 -2.95
CA ARG A 23 -2.38 9.54 -4.10
C ARG A 23 -2.25 8.02 -4.22
N ILE A 24 -2.84 7.45 -5.26
CA ILE A 24 -2.66 6.04 -5.62
C ILE A 24 -1.50 5.96 -6.62
N ILE A 25 -0.44 5.27 -6.27
CA ILE A 25 0.82 5.21 -7.04
C ILE A 25 1.00 3.79 -7.55
N LEU A 26 0.86 3.60 -8.86
CA LEU A 26 1.11 2.34 -9.54
C LEU A 26 2.62 2.16 -9.66
N SER A 27 3.17 1.35 -8.77
CA SER A 27 4.61 1.26 -8.55
C SER A 27 5.20 0.09 -9.32
N ARG A 28 6.24 0.35 -10.09
CA ARG A 28 7.03 -0.71 -10.70
C ARG A 28 7.86 -1.41 -9.64
N ALA A 29 8.10 -2.69 -9.87
CA ALA A 29 8.98 -3.56 -9.10
C ALA A 29 10.38 -2.97 -8.79
N SER A 30 10.89 -2.12 -9.67
CA SER A 30 12.23 -1.55 -9.61
C SER A 30 12.34 -0.22 -8.86
N ASP A 31 11.26 0.28 -8.25
CA ASP A 31 11.22 1.61 -7.61
C ASP A 31 11.00 1.52 -6.08
N PRO A 32 11.93 0.93 -5.32
CA PRO A 32 11.76 0.65 -3.89
C PRO A 32 11.92 1.87 -2.97
N GLU A 33 12.39 3.02 -3.47
CA GLU A 33 12.86 4.12 -2.60
C GLU A 33 11.75 4.97 -1.95
N VAL A 34 10.47 4.79 -2.31
CA VAL A 34 9.43 5.78 -1.97
C VAL A 34 8.49 5.33 -0.84
N CYS A 35 8.40 4.02 -0.55
CA CYS A 35 7.50 3.47 0.49
C CYS A 35 8.21 2.49 1.42
N SER A 36 8.27 2.83 2.72
CA SER A 36 8.91 2.01 3.74
C SER A 36 8.01 0.96 4.38
N PHE A 37 6.69 1.08 4.28
CA PHE A 37 5.74 0.18 4.94
C PHE A 37 4.91 -0.60 3.92
N TRP A 38 4.98 -1.91 3.97
CA TRP A 38 4.38 -2.80 2.99
C TRP A 38 3.48 -3.86 3.63
N ILE A 39 2.36 -4.15 2.97
CA ILE A 39 1.47 -5.23 3.34
C ILE A 39 1.51 -6.31 2.27
N GLY A 40 1.70 -7.54 2.72
CA GLY A 40 1.85 -8.71 1.87
C GLY A 40 0.96 -9.86 2.28
N LEU A 41 0.61 -10.69 1.31
CA LEU A 41 0.14 -12.06 1.58
C LEU A 41 1.27 -13.04 1.35
N TYR A 42 1.29 -14.11 2.14
CA TYR A 42 2.20 -15.23 1.92
C TYR A 42 1.46 -16.56 1.92
N LYS A 43 1.96 -17.51 1.12
CA LYS A 43 1.43 -18.87 1.07
C LYS A 43 1.65 -19.56 2.42
N SER A 44 0.55 -19.95 3.07
CA SER A 44 0.58 -20.62 4.37
C SER A 44 1.28 -21.97 4.30
N ARG A 45 2.00 -22.35 5.36
CA ARG A 45 2.72 -23.63 5.46
C ARG A 45 3.70 -23.85 4.31
N GLY A 46 4.35 -22.76 3.90
CA GLY A 46 5.44 -22.78 2.92
C GLY A 46 6.69 -23.46 3.47
N GLN A 47 7.71 -23.56 2.62
CA GLN A 47 9.02 -24.10 3.00
C GLN A 47 10.03 -23.02 3.37
N GLY A 48 9.69 -21.75 3.11
CA GLY A 48 10.57 -20.62 3.34
C GLY A 48 10.57 -20.11 4.77
N THR A 49 11.54 -19.24 5.06
CA THR A 49 11.68 -18.61 6.37
C THR A 49 11.66 -17.09 6.27
N SER A 50 11.19 -16.43 7.32
CA SER A 50 11.21 -14.96 7.43
C SER A 50 12.63 -14.38 7.32
N LYS A 51 13.65 -15.14 7.77
CA LYS A 51 15.06 -14.75 7.65
C LYS A 51 15.54 -14.75 6.20
N GLU A 52 15.09 -15.69 5.38
CA GLU A 52 15.41 -15.71 3.94
C GLU A 52 14.66 -14.59 3.21
N PHE A 53 13.38 -14.42 3.51
CA PHE A 53 12.57 -13.32 2.97
C PHE A 53 13.23 -11.94 3.20
N LEU A 54 13.66 -11.65 4.43
CA LEU A 54 14.25 -10.34 4.76
C LEU A 54 15.60 -10.07 4.09
N LYS A 55 16.29 -11.11 3.61
CA LYS A 55 17.55 -10.95 2.85
C LYS A 55 17.32 -10.57 1.39
N ILE A 56 16.08 -10.62 0.90
CA ILE A 56 15.78 -10.29 -0.48
C ILE A 56 15.70 -8.76 -0.62
N GLU A 57 16.63 -8.19 -1.37
CA GLU A 57 16.77 -6.73 -1.51
C GLU A 57 15.65 -6.14 -2.37
N ARG A 58 15.27 -6.83 -3.45
CA ARG A 58 14.25 -6.35 -4.37
C ARG A 58 12.85 -6.73 -3.89
N LEU A 59 11.97 -5.73 -3.80
CA LEU A 59 10.62 -5.86 -3.27
C LEU A 59 9.76 -6.87 -4.06
N ASP A 60 9.87 -6.86 -5.39
CA ASP A 60 9.17 -7.82 -6.26
C ASP A 60 9.63 -9.25 -6.04
N GLU A 61 10.94 -9.47 -5.91
CA GLU A 61 11.51 -10.79 -5.62
C GLU A 61 11.11 -11.26 -4.21
N ALA A 62 11.07 -10.35 -3.23
CA ALA A 62 10.64 -10.65 -1.87
C ALA A 62 9.18 -11.09 -1.83
N PHE A 63 8.31 -10.38 -2.56
CA PHE A 63 6.90 -10.73 -2.67
C PHE A 63 6.63 -11.98 -3.50
N LYS A 64 7.40 -12.21 -4.56
CA LYS A 64 7.38 -13.46 -5.32
C LYS A 64 7.77 -14.65 -4.45
N TYR A 65 8.79 -14.50 -3.60
CA TYR A 65 9.16 -15.53 -2.63
C TYR A 65 7.99 -15.86 -1.68
N LEU A 66 7.29 -14.84 -1.17
CA LEU A 66 6.12 -15.05 -0.31
C LEU A 66 4.97 -15.79 -1.03
N SER A 67 4.75 -15.56 -2.33
CA SER A 67 3.67 -16.18 -3.08
C SER A 67 3.99 -17.58 -3.61
N GLU A 68 5.23 -17.83 -4.03
CA GLU A 68 5.64 -19.12 -4.60
C GLU A 68 6.12 -20.11 -3.54
N VAL A 69 7.05 -19.66 -2.68
CA VAL A 69 7.70 -20.49 -1.64
C VAL A 69 6.85 -20.49 -0.38
N GLY A 70 6.36 -19.32 0.03
CA GLY A 70 5.63 -19.13 1.29
C GLY A 70 6.54 -19.16 2.51
N LEU A 71 5.93 -18.94 3.68
CA LEU A 71 6.61 -19.01 4.96
C LEU A 71 6.15 -20.23 5.75
N ALA A 72 7.05 -20.82 6.52
CA ALA A 72 6.75 -21.93 7.44
C ALA A 72 5.82 -21.49 8.58
N ASP A 73 5.84 -20.20 8.94
CA ASP A 73 4.86 -19.58 9.83
C ASP A 73 3.43 -19.67 9.26
N ASP A 74 2.42 -19.63 10.14
CA ASP A 74 1.00 -19.56 9.74
C ASP A 74 0.24 -18.58 10.65
N GLN A 75 0.87 -17.45 10.95
CA GLN A 75 0.33 -16.35 11.73
C GLN A 75 0.65 -14.99 11.11
N PRO A 76 -0.11 -13.92 11.39
CA PRO A 76 0.29 -12.57 10.98
C PRO A 76 1.66 -12.21 11.54
N LEU A 77 2.52 -11.61 10.71
CA LEU A 77 3.89 -11.25 11.07
C LEU A 77 4.13 -9.77 10.84
N MET A 78 4.85 -9.15 11.77
CA MET A 78 5.41 -7.81 11.61
C MET A 78 6.93 -7.93 11.56
N HIS A 79 7.53 -7.50 10.45
CA HIS A 79 8.98 -7.50 10.27
C HIS A 79 9.49 -6.10 9.99
N SER A 80 10.73 -5.85 10.42
CA SER A 80 11.48 -4.66 10.05
C SER A 80 12.87 -5.11 9.60
N ASP A 81 13.27 -4.64 8.44
CA ASP A 81 14.61 -4.76 7.90
C ASP A 81 15.27 -3.38 7.90
N ASN A 82 16.34 -3.29 8.69
CA ASN A 82 17.14 -2.08 8.88
C ASN A 82 18.58 -2.30 8.41
N THR A 83 18.83 -3.38 7.63
CA THR A 83 20.19 -3.82 7.30
C THR A 83 20.72 -3.26 5.98
N GLY A 84 19.84 -2.83 5.08
CA GLY A 84 20.20 -2.15 3.83
C GLY A 84 20.17 -0.62 3.94
N ASP A 85 20.40 0.05 2.81
CA ASP A 85 20.37 1.52 2.70
C ASP A 85 18.98 2.12 2.97
N PHE A 86 17.93 1.31 2.89
CA PHE A 86 16.54 1.72 3.12
C PHE A 86 15.86 0.87 4.19
N HIS A 87 15.17 1.54 5.11
CA HIS A 87 14.38 0.89 6.14
C HIS A 87 13.06 0.36 5.56
N ARG A 88 12.81 -0.94 5.72
CA ARG A 88 11.61 -1.61 5.20
C ARG A 88 10.85 -2.27 6.34
N GLN A 89 9.55 -2.06 6.38
CA GLN A 89 8.62 -2.66 7.33
C GLN A 89 7.58 -3.46 6.58
N PHE A 90 7.26 -4.65 7.08
CA PHE A 90 6.33 -5.56 6.45
C PHE A 90 5.29 -6.03 7.45
N PHE A 91 4.02 -5.86 7.10
CA PHE A 91 2.91 -6.56 7.74
C PHE A 91 2.42 -7.68 6.81
N LEU A 92 2.77 -8.91 7.16
CA LEU A 92 2.53 -10.08 6.33
C LEU A 92 1.40 -10.93 6.90
N LEU A 93 0.44 -11.31 6.06
CA LEU A 93 -0.68 -12.16 6.46
C LEU A 93 -0.62 -13.51 5.74
N PRO A 94 -0.87 -14.63 6.46
CA PRO A 94 -0.96 -15.93 5.84
C PRO A 94 -2.21 -15.99 4.95
N GLN A 95 -2.07 -16.62 3.79
CA GLN A 95 -3.15 -16.91 2.85
C GLN A 95 -4.38 -17.54 3.54
N SER A 96 -4.14 -18.41 4.54
CA SER A 96 -5.20 -19.07 5.31
C SER A 96 -6.20 -18.10 5.95
N ARG A 97 -5.78 -16.85 6.23
CA ARG A 97 -6.67 -15.80 6.78
C ARG A 97 -7.72 -15.32 5.78
N PHE A 98 -7.46 -15.43 4.48
CA PHE A 98 -8.39 -15.03 3.43
C PHE A 98 -9.27 -16.19 2.92
N ALA A 99 -8.86 -17.44 3.14
CA ALA A 99 -9.52 -18.63 2.60
C ALA A 99 -10.96 -18.84 3.13
N GLY A 100 -11.29 -18.34 4.33
CA GLY A 100 -12.62 -18.49 4.95
C GLY A 100 -13.40 -17.20 5.18
N ASP A 101 -12.71 -16.12 5.55
CA ASP A 101 -13.33 -14.83 5.91
C ASP A 101 -12.43 -13.66 5.48
N GLY A 102 -12.48 -13.32 4.19
CA GLY A 102 -11.75 -12.18 3.64
C GLY A 102 -12.11 -10.84 4.30
N SER A 103 -13.30 -10.72 4.88
CA SER A 103 -13.74 -9.50 5.58
C SER A 103 -12.98 -9.30 6.90
N ALA A 104 -12.79 -10.38 7.68
CA ALA A 104 -11.98 -10.34 8.89
C ALA A 104 -10.52 -9.99 8.58
N ALA A 105 -9.95 -10.56 7.51
CA ALA A 105 -8.58 -10.27 7.10
C ALA A 105 -8.40 -8.80 6.66
N LYS A 106 -9.33 -8.27 5.86
CA LYS A 106 -9.39 -6.85 5.49
C LYS A 106 -9.49 -5.96 6.73
N SER A 107 -10.38 -6.30 7.66
CA SER A 107 -10.58 -5.55 8.90
C SER A 107 -9.32 -5.53 9.76
N LEU A 108 -8.58 -6.64 9.82
CA LEU A 108 -7.31 -6.73 10.53
C LEU A 108 -6.26 -5.79 9.90
N ILE A 109 -6.15 -5.78 8.57
CA ILE A 109 -5.25 -4.86 7.86
C ILE A 109 -5.57 -3.40 8.20
N LEU A 110 -6.83 -2.99 8.02
CA LEU A 110 -7.24 -1.61 8.26
C LEU A 110 -7.03 -1.18 9.71
N LYS A 111 -7.42 -2.00 10.69
CA LYS A 111 -7.20 -1.71 12.12
C LYS A 111 -5.71 -1.61 12.48
N THR A 112 -4.88 -2.45 11.86
CA THR A 112 -3.42 -2.41 12.09
C THR A 112 -2.86 -1.09 11.56
N LEU A 113 -3.23 -0.69 10.34
CA LEU A 113 -2.77 0.56 9.74
C LEU A 113 -3.25 1.80 10.50
N GLU A 114 -4.51 1.79 10.95
CA GLU A 114 -5.08 2.82 11.81
C GLU A 114 -4.27 2.97 13.10
N SER A 115 -3.98 1.85 13.77
CA SER A 115 -3.22 1.83 15.03
C SER A 115 -1.77 2.32 14.87
N LEU A 116 -1.17 2.04 13.71
CA LEU A 116 0.19 2.46 13.38
C LEU A 116 0.27 3.89 12.84
N GLY A 117 -0.87 4.51 12.50
CA GLY A 117 -0.90 5.87 11.93
C GLY A 117 -0.18 5.98 10.59
N GLN A 118 -0.11 4.90 9.79
CA GLN A 118 0.66 4.87 8.55
C GLN A 118 0.06 5.80 7.50
N LYS A 119 0.86 6.77 7.04
CA LYS A 119 0.46 7.74 5.99
C LYS A 119 0.81 7.29 4.59
N LYS A 120 1.81 6.42 4.46
CA LYS A 120 2.26 5.83 3.20
C LYS A 120 2.23 4.32 3.37
N THR A 121 1.50 3.63 2.49
CA THR A 121 1.33 2.18 2.59
C THR A 121 1.45 1.54 1.22
N GLY A 122 2.34 0.57 1.11
CA GLY A 122 2.44 -0.32 -0.04
C GLY A 122 1.58 -1.56 0.15
N LEU A 123 0.89 -1.96 -0.91
CA LEU A 123 0.07 -3.17 -0.95
C LEU A 123 0.57 -4.10 -2.04
N TYR A 124 0.81 -5.35 -1.66
CA TYR A 124 0.94 -6.47 -2.59
C TYR A 124 0.06 -7.62 -2.11
N LEU A 125 -1.03 -7.85 -2.83
CA LEU A 125 -1.93 -8.98 -2.59
C LEU A 125 -1.81 -9.93 -3.78
N ALA A 126 -1.01 -10.98 -3.61
CA ALA A 126 -0.76 -11.95 -4.68
C ALA A 126 -2.08 -12.62 -5.12
N PRO A 127 -2.59 -12.39 -6.34
CA PRO A 127 -3.92 -12.87 -6.76
C PRO A 127 -4.02 -14.39 -6.75
N ASN A 128 -2.92 -15.06 -7.10
CA ASN A 128 -2.80 -16.52 -7.07
C ASN A 128 -2.98 -17.12 -5.67
N LEU A 129 -2.72 -16.36 -4.60
CA LEU A 129 -2.98 -16.81 -3.23
C LEU A 129 -4.45 -16.63 -2.83
N LEU A 130 -5.13 -15.64 -3.38
CA LEU A 130 -6.51 -15.37 -3.00
C LEU A 130 -7.47 -16.45 -3.52
N ASN A 131 -7.10 -17.22 -4.56
CA ASN A 131 -7.87 -18.35 -5.11
C ASN A 131 -9.37 -18.05 -5.29
N ARG A 132 -9.70 -16.78 -5.58
CA ARG A 132 -11.06 -16.29 -5.68
C ARG A 132 -11.20 -15.33 -6.86
N PRO A 133 -12.35 -15.36 -7.55
CA PRO A 133 -12.64 -14.45 -8.66
C PRO A 133 -12.77 -12.98 -8.21
N ASP A 134 -12.97 -12.73 -6.91
CA ASP A 134 -13.18 -11.41 -6.29
C ASP A 134 -11.88 -10.75 -5.77
N SER A 135 -10.70 -11.31 -6.07
CA SER A 135 -9.41 -10.78 -5.57
C SER A 135 -9.18 -9.29 -5.85
N HIS A 136 -9.63 -8.80 -7.01
CA HIS A 136 -9.59 -7.38 -7.37
C HIS A 136 -10.56 -6.51 -6.56
N GLU A 137 -11.69 -7.07 -6.13
CA GLU A 137 -12.65 -6.38 -5.27
C GLU A 137 -12.05 -6.16 -3.89
N ILE A 138 -11.40 -7.19 -3.32
CA ILE A 138 -10.70 -7.09 -2.02
C ILE A 138 -9.65 -5.97 -2.04
N LEU A 139 -8.86 -5.87 -3.11
CA LEU A 139 -7.88 -4.79 -3.24
C LEU A 139 -8.57 -3.41 -3.31
N GLY A 140 -9.63 -3.29 -4.10
CA GLY A 140 -10.42 -2.04 -4.18
C GLY A 140 -11.00 -1.61 -2.83
N GLU A 141 -11.60 -2.54 -2.09
CA GLU A 141 -12.14 -2.29 -0.75
C GLU A 141 -11.04 -1.90 0.25
N LEU A 142 -9.84 -2.49 0.15
CA LEU A 142 -8.70 -2.12 0.99
C LEU A 142 -8.22 -0.70 0.70
N VAL A 143 -8.09 -0.32 -0.58
CA VAL A 143 -7.72 1.05 -0.96
C VAL A 143 -8.79 2.05 -0.51
N GLU A 144 -10.08 1.71 -0.64
CA GLU A 144 -11.17 2.55 -0.11
C GLU A 144 -11.08 2.68 1.43
N GLY A 145 -10.81 1.58 2.14
CA GLY A 145 -10.61 1.58 3.58
C GLY A 145 -9.44 2.48 3.99
N LEU A 146 -8.32 2.39 3.29
CA LEU A 146 -7.14 3.24 3.49
C LEU A 146 -7.44 4.72 3.29
N ALA A 147 -8.29 5.05 2.31
CA ALA A 147 -8.74 6.41 2.08
C ALA A 147 -9.49 6.98 3.30
N LYS A 148 -10.28 6.15 3.99
CA LYS A 148 -11.02 6.52 5.21
C LYS A 148 -10.10 6.72 6.42
N LEU A 149 -8.97 6.01 6.46
CA LEU A 149 -7.95 6.14 7.52
C LEU A 149 -7.05 7.38 7.38
N LYS A 150 -7.35 8.29 6.43
CA LYS A 150 -6.50 9.46 6.11
C LYS A 150 -5.06 9.06 5.75
N THR A 151 -4.92 7.97 5.01
CA THR A 151 -3.66 7.61 4.33
C THR A 151 -3.46 8.58 3.17
N ASP A 152 -2.24 9.08 2.97
CA ASP A 152 -1.94 10.10 1.97
C ASP A 152 -1.49 9.47 0.65
N GLU A 153 -0.74 8.35 0.75
CA GLU A 153 -0.20 7.64 -0.41
C GLU A 153 -0.41 6.13 -0.27
N VAL A 154 -0.93 5.51 -1.33
CA VAL A 154 -1.08 4.06 -1.45
C VAL A 154 -0.31 3.57 -2.66
N TYR A 155 0.72 2.76 -2.42
CA TYR A 155 1.58 2.18 -3.45
C TYR A 155 1.03 0.81 -3.84
N LEU A 156 0.71 0.62 -5.12
CA LEU A 156 0.20 -0.65 -5.64
C LEU A 156 1.27 -1.27 -6.53
N LEU A 157 1.79 -2.43 -6.13
CA LEU A 157 2.86 -3.09 -6.87
C LEU A 157 2.33 -3.76 -8.15
N THR A 158 2.85 -3.35 -9.31
CA THR A 158 2.33 -3.74 -10.64
C THR A 158 2.66 -5.16 -11.09
N SER A 159 3.27 -5.98 -10.24
CA SER A 159 3.81 -7.31 -10.55
C SER A 159 2.72 -8.29 -11.06
N ASP A 160 2.36 -9.33 -10.30
CA ASP A 160 1.45 -10.39 -10.76
C ASP A 160 0.03 -9.90 -11.13
N ILE A 161 -0.39 -8.74 -10.63
CA ILE A 161 -1.72 -8.16 -10.91
C ILE A 161 -1.76 -7.50 -12.29
N GLY A 162 -0.63 -6.95 -12.78
CA GLY A 162 -0.57 -6.18 -14.01
C GLY A 162 -1.08 -4.74 -13.86
N VAL A 163 -0.48 -3.82 -14.65
CA VAL A 163 -0.77 -2.38 -14.61
C VAL A 163 -2.24 -2.07 -14.92
N ASN A 164 -2.80 -2.70 -15.96
CA ASN A 164 -4.15 -2.38 -16.42
C ASN A 164 -5.21 -2.73 -15.38
N GLN A 165 -5.06 -3.87 -14.70
CA GLN A 165 -5.95 -4.25 -13.60
C GLN A 165 -5.87 -3.25 -12.45
N LEU A 166 -4.66 -2.86 -12.03
CA LEU A 166 -4.49 -1.88 -10.96
C LEU A 166 -5.03 -0.49 -11.32
N LEU A 167 -4.84 -0.05 -12.57
CA LEU A 167 -5.42 1.20 -13.06
C LEU A 167 -6.95 1.16 -13.00
N ASN A 168 -7.56 0.06 -13.45
CA ASN A 168 -9.02 -0.11 -13.39
C ASN A 168 -9.54 -0.10 -11.95
N ILE A 169 -8.85 -0.74 -11.01
CA ILE A 169 -9.19 -0.71 -9.57
C ILE A 169 -9.08 0.72 -9.05
N SER A 170 -7.98 1.41 -9.36
CA SER A 170 -7.72 2.77 -8.91
C SER A 170 -8.76 3.76 -9.42
N LEU A 171 -9.17 3.65 -10.68
CA LEU A 171 -10.23 4.46 -11.28
C LEU A 171 -11.59 4.23 -10.62
N LYS A 172 -11.92 2.95 -10.33
CA LYS A 172 -13.15 2.62 -9.59
C LYS A 172 -13.15 3.25 -8.20
N VAL A 173 -12.03 3.15 -7.46
CA VAL A 173 -11.91 3.76 -6.13
C VAL A 173 -12.01 5.28 -6.21
N LYS A 174 -11.37 5.92 -7.19
CA LYS A 174 -11.49 7.36 -7.43
C LYS A 174 -12.95 7.77 -7.63
N GLU A 175 -13.69 7.05 -8.47
CA GLU A 175 -15.11 7.33 -8.71
C GLU A 175 -15.96 7.17 -7.44
N LEU A 176 -15.71 6.12 -6.66
CA LEU A 176 -16.40 5.89 -5.37
C LEU A 176 -16.15 7.01 -4.36
N LEU A 177 -14.99 7.65 -4.40
CA LEU A 177 -14.56 8.68 -3.45
C LEU A 177 -14.74 10.12 -3.95
N ARG A 178 -15.19 10.32 -5.19
CA ARG A 178 -15.24 11.64 -5.88
C ARG A 178 -15.86 12.79 -5.08
N ASN A 179 -16.81 12.50 -4.19
CA ASN A 179 -17.53 13.51 -3.39
C ASN A 179 -16.98 13.66 -1.96
N ARG A 180 -15.98 12.84 -1.58
CA ARG A 180 -15.45 12.74 -0.22
C ARG A 180 -13.99 13.16 -0.15
N ARG A 181 -13.24 12.90 -1.23
CA ARG A 181 -11.79 12.99 -1.24
C ARG A 181 -11.28 13.19 -2.66
N ASP A 182 -10.32 14.08 -2.85
CA ASP A 182 -9.60 14.14 -4.12
C ASP A 182 -8.72 12.90 -4.26
N VAL A 183 -8.76 12.24 -5.42
CA VAL A 183 -7.96 11.05 -5.68
C VAL A 183 -7.15 11.25 -6.95
N TRP A 184 -5.84 11.19 -6.81
CA TRP A 184 -4.88 11.23 -7.91
C TRP A 184 -4.28 9.85 -8.14
N ILE A 185 -4.12 9.50 -9.40
CA ILE A 185 -3.57 8.21 -9.81
C ILE A 185 -2.31 8.51 -10.60
N PHE A 186 -1.20 7.95 -10.15
CA PHE A 186 0.12 8.09 -10.76
C PHE A 186 0.60 6.73 -11.24
N HIS A 187 1.32 6.72 -12.35
CA HIS A 187 1.97 5.55 -12.94
C HIS A 187 3.41 5.92 -13.31
#